data_AF-A0A531JFD4-F1
#
_entry.id   AF-A0A531JFD4-F1
#
_cell.length_a   1.000
_cell.length_b   1.000
_cell.length_c   1.000
_cell.angle_alpha   90.00
_cell.angle_beta   90.00
_cell.angle_gamma   90.00
#
_symmetry.space_group_name_H-M   'P 1'
#
loop_
_entity.id
_entity.type
_entity.pdbx_description
1 polymer ?
#
loop_
_entity_poly.entity_id
_entity_poly.type
_entity_poly.pdbx_seq_one_letter_code
_entity_poly.pdbx_strand_id
1 'polypeptide(L)'
;PIHVHLMVEAEIVEEQTRQFIEAGADLISVHAENGEAGLRAVRLAHELGAEAGVVLRLETPVAAVTPFLPEVAFVTLLGTSIGVKGQSLSDQACPRLIEVRALMR
;
A
#
# COMPACT_ATOMS: atom_id res chain seq x y z
N PRO A 1 15.38 -6.00 7.46
CA PRO A 1 14.21 -5.75 6.60
C PRO A 1 14.02 -4.24 6.33
N ILE A 2 14.20 -3.83 5.08
CA ILE A 2 13.87 -2.50 4.56
C ILE A 2 12.50 -2.58 3.89
N HIS A 3 11.55 -1.83 4.43
CA HIS A 3 10.24 -1.62 3.81
C HIS A 3 10.25 -0.28 3.06
N VAL A 4 9.94 -0.34 1.76
CA VAL A 4 9.76 0.85 0.92
C VAL A 4 8.29 1.05 0.63
N HIS A 5 7.75 2.18 1.11
CA HIS A 5 6.42 2.65 0.76
C HIS A 5 6.50 3.51 -0.50
N LEU A 6 6.03 2.97 -1.63
CA LEU A 6 6.01 3.66 -2.90
C LEU A 6 4.86 4.66 -2.96
N MET A 7 5.18 5.95 -2.88
CA MET A 7 4.26 7.06 -3.10
C MET A 7 4.46 7.64 -4.50
N VAL A 8 4.13 6.82 -5.51
CA VAL A 8 4.33 7.15 -6.93
C VAL A 8 3.05 6.95 -7.73
N GLU A 9 2.99 7.59 -8.90
CA GLU A 9 1.87 7.44 -9.82
C GLU A 9 1.84 6.04 -10.46
N ALA A 10 0.67 5.65 -10.95
CA ALA A 10 0.43 4.30 -11.50
C ALA A 10 1.32 3.97 -12.70
N GLU A 11 1.75 4.98 -13.47
CA GLU A 11 2.56 4.83 -14.67
C GLU A 11 3.97 4.29 -14.38
N ILE A 12 4.49 4.49 -13.16
CA ILE A 12 5.86 4.12 -12.79
C ILE A 12 5.94 3.14 -11.62
N VAL A 13 4.81 2.71 -11.05
CA VAL A 13 4.80 1.88 -9.83
C VAL A 13 5.49 0.53 -10.02
N GLU A 14 5.32 -0.11 -11.18
CA GLU A 14 5.98 -1.39 -11.49
C GLU A 14 7.49 -1.23 -11.67
N GLU A 15 7.92 -0.17 -12.37
CA GLU A 15 9.33 0.14 -12.55
C GLU A 15 10.01 0.44 -11.21
N GLN A 16 9.39 1.29 -10.38
CA GLN A 16 9.89 1.64 -9.05
C GLN A 16 9.93 0.43 -8.12
N THR A 17 8.92 -0.46 -8.19
CA THR A 17 8.92 -1.72 -7.43
C THR A 17 10.17 -2.54 -7.74
N ARG A 18 10.48 -2.75 -9.03
CA ARG A 18 11.70 -3.46 -9.44
C ARG A 18 12.95 -2.76 -8.94
N GLN A 19 13.08 -1.46 -9.18
CA GLN A 19 14.26 -0.67 -8.82
C GLN A 19 14.57 -0.76 -7.32
N PHE A 20 13.55 -0.66 -6.46
CA PHE A 20 13.76 -0.72 -5.02
C PHE A 20 14.09 -2.13 -4.51
N ILE A 21 13.50 -3.18 -5.10
CA ILE A 21 13.83 -4.56 -4.73
C ILE A 21 15.26 -4.89 -5.18
N GLU A 22 15.67 -4.50 -6.38
CA GLU A 22 17.05 -4.65 -6.87
C GLU A 22 18.06 -3.85 -6.03
N ALA A 23 17.64 -2.74 -5.43
CA ALA A 23 18.43 -1.96 -4.48
C ALA A 23 18.48 -2.56 -3.05
N GLY A 24 17.75 -3.66 -2.78
CA GLY A 24 17.76 -4.38 -1.51
C GLY A 24 16.55 -4.13 -0.60
N ALA A 25 15.41 -3.68 -1.13
CA ALA A 25 14.17 -3.65 -0.37
C ALA A 25 13.67 -5.08 -0.09
N ASP A 26 13.37 -5.38 1.16
CA ASP A 26 12.79 -6.66 1.58
C ASP A 26 11.26 -6.66 1.43
N LEU A 27 10.64 -5.48 1.54
CA LEU A 27 9.19 -5.30 1.40
C LEU A 27 8.85 -4.05 0.58
N ILE A 28 7.81 -4.16 -0.25
CA ILE A 28 7.24 -3.04 -1.00
C ILE A 28 5.79 -2.84 -0.59
N SER A 29 5.35 -1.59 -0.43
CA SER A 29 3.91 -1.29 -0.38
C SER A 29 3.52 -0.26 -1.41
N VAL A 30 2.44 -0.54 -2.13
CA VAL A 30 1.86 0.34 -3.16
C VAL A 30 0.54 0.93 -2.71
N HIS A 31 0.08 1.98 -3.38
CA HIS A 31 -1.23 2.56 -3.10
C HIS A 31 -2.32 1.76 -3.80
N ALA A 32 -3.44 1.47 -3.11
CA ALA A 32 -4.62 0.87 -3.72
C ALA A 32 -5.14 1.74 -4.89
N GLU A 33 -4.88 3.04 -4.82
CA GLU A 33 -5.21 4.03 -5.85
C GLU A 33 -4.40 3.87 -7.13
N ASN A 34 -3.32 3.09 -7.13
CA ASN A 34 -2.64 2.68 -8.36
C ASN A 34 -3.45 1.63 -9.15
N GLY A 35 -4.57 1.11 -8.61
CA GLY A 35 -5.50 0.21 -9.29
C GLY A 35 -4.82 -1.05 -9.82
N GLU A 36 -5.13 -1.43 -11.07
CA GLU A 36 -4.53 -2.58 -11.74
C GLU A 36 -2.99 -2.52 -11.82
N ALA A 37 -2.40 -1.33 -11.93
CA ALA A 37 -0.94 -1.19 -11.91
C ALA A 37 -0.37 -1.53 -10.52
N GLY A 38 -1.09 -1.19 -9.46
CA GLY A 38 -0.76 -1.60 -8.09
C GLY A 38 -0.80 -3.13 -7.92
N LEU A 39 -1.83 -3.80 -8.45
CA LEU A 39 -1.92 -5.26 -8.41
C LEU A 39 -0.77 -5.94 -9.17
N ARG A 40 -0.41 -5.41 -10.35
CA ARG A 40 0.75 -5.91 -11.09
C ARG A 40 2.06 -5.69 -10.33
N ALA A 41 2.22 -4.54 -9.67
CA ALA A 41 3.38 -4.27 -8.82
C ALA A 41 3.46 -5.21 -7.60
N VAL A 42 2.34 -5.55 -6.96
CA VAL A 42 2.30 -6.56 -5.89
C VAL A 42 2.78 -7.93 -6.39
N ARG A 43 2.28 -8.38 -7.55
CA ARG A 43 2.72 -9.64 -8.16
C ARG A 43 4.20 -9.62 -8.52
N LEU A 44 4.66 -8.51 -9.10
CA LEU A 44 6.06 -8.29 -9.42
C LEU A 44 6.96 -8.36 -8.18
N ALA A 45 6.51 -7.79 -7.05
CA ALA A 45 7.27 -7.86 -5.80
C ALA A 45 7.48 -9.32 -5.36
N HIS A 46 6.43 -10.14 -5.41
CA HIS A 46 6.53 -11.58 -5.12
C HIS A 46 7.44 -12.33 -6.10
N GLU A 47 7.33 -12.05 -7.40
CA GLU A 47 8.19 -12.65 -8.43
C GLU A 47 9.68 -12.36 -8.19
N LEU A 48 9.99 -11.18 -7.64
CA LEU A 48 11.35 -10.76 -7.30
C LEU A 48 11.79 -11.18 -5.89
N GLY A 49 10.95 -11.93 -5.16
CA GLY A 49 11.29 -12.49 -3.84
C GLY A 49 11.10 -11.53 -2.67
N ALA A 50 10.41 -10.40 -2.85
CA ALA A 50 10.04 -9.47 -1.79
C ALA A 50 8.57 -9.68 -1.34
N GLU A 51 8.28 -9.31 -0.10
CA GLU A 51 6.90 -9.34 0.42
C GLU A 51 6.18 -8.03 0.08
N ALA A 52 4.86 -8.09 -0.13
CA ALA A 52 4.07 -6.96 -0.60
C ALA A 52 3.00 -6.50 0.39
N GLY A 53 2.71 -5.20 0.39
CA GLY A 53 1.63 -4.57 1.14
C GLY A 53 0.83 -3.58 0.30
N VAL A 54 -0.36 -3.23 0.80
CA VAL A 54 -1.19 -2.18 0.19
C VAL A 54 -1.40 -1.03 1.18
N VAL A 55 -1.30 0.19 0.67
CA VAL A 55 -1.53 1.43 1.41
C VAL A 55 -2.77 2.13 0.88
N LEU A 56 -3.56 2.71 1.77
CA LEU A 56 -4.78 3.42 1.40
C LEU A 56 -4.76 4.86 1.93
N ARG A 57 -5.00 5.84 1.05
CA ARG A 57 -5.14 7.24 1.47
C ARG A 57 -6.36 7.45 2.36
N LEU A 58 -6.34 8.51 3.16
CA LEU A 58 -7.37 8.84 4.14
C LEU A 58 -8.74 9.12 3.49
N GLU A 59 -8.74 9.62 2.25
CA GLU A 59 -9.94 9.91 1.48
C GLU A 59 -10.50 8.69 0.72
N THR A 60 -9.70 7.65 0.54
CA THR A 60 -10.10 6.48 -0.25
C THR A 60 -10.88 5.48 0.62
N PRO A 61 -12.03 4.95 0.16
CA PRO A 61 -12.82 3.98 0.91
C PRO A 61 -12.05 2.69 1.21
N VAL A 62 -12.23 2.12 2.42
CA VAL A 62 -11.53 0.90 2.85
C VAL A 62 -11.78 -0.27 1.90
N ALA A 63 -12.98 -0.38 1.33
CA ALA A 63 -13.31 -1.42 0.36
C ALA A 63 -12.36 -1.50 -0.85
N ALA A 64 -11.63 -0.43 -1.18
CA ALA A 64 -10.67 -0.42 -2.29
C ALA A 64 -9.48 -1.38 -2.07
N VAL A 65 -9.22 -1.84 -0.84
CA VAL A 65 -8.17 -2.84 -0.57
C VAL A 65 -8.59 -4.26 -0.93
N THR A 66 -9.89 -4.52 -1.12
CA THR A 66 -10.43 -5.87 -1.33
C THR A 66 -9.71 -6.67 -2.43
N PRO A 67 -9.41 -6.10 -3.61
CA PRO A 67 -8.69 -6.83 -4.66
C PRO A 67 -7.26 -7.23 -4.26
N PHE A 68 -6.65 -6.51 -3.33
CA PHE A 68 -5.27 -6.71 -2.89
C PHE A 68 -5.16 -7.74 -1.77
N LEU A 69 -6.21 -7.92 -0.94
CA LEU A 69 -6.17 -8.77 0.25
C LEU A 69 -5.64 -10.19 0.04
N PRO A 70 -5.93 -10.89 -1.08
CA PRO A 70 -5.39 -12.23 -1.32
C PRO A 70 -3.88 -12.27 -1.60
N GLU A 71 -3.28 -11.13 -1.95
CA GLU A 71 -1.92 -11.02 -2.48
C GLU A 71 -1.02 -10.14 -1.59
N VAL A 72 -1.44 -9.71 -0.41
CA VAL A 72 -0.64 -8.80 0.44
C VAL A 72 -0.51 -9.33 1.85
N ALA A 73 0.67 -9.14 2.43
CA ALA A 73 0.97 -9.54 3.80
C ALA A 73 0.46 -8.53 4.84
N PHE A 74 0.29 -7.27 4.43
CA PHE A 74 -0.17 -6.21 5.33
C PHE A 74 -0.95 -5.12 4.58
N VAL A 75 -1.78 -4.41 5.35
CA VAL A 75 -2.52 -3.23 4.91
C VAL A 75 -2.15 -2.04 5.79
N THR A 76 -1.82 -0.92 5.17
CA THR A 76 -1.54 0.35 5.84
C THR A 76 -2.61 1.38 5.49
N LEU A 77 -3.15 2.06 6.51
CA LEU A 77 -4.12 3.14 6.32
C LEU A 77 -3.43 4.45 6.69
N LEU A 78 -3.43 5.43 5.78
CA LEU A 78 -2.91 6.75 6.11
C LEU A 78 -3.82 7.42 7.14
N GLY A 79 -3.22 7.89 8.23
CA GLY A 79 -3.92 8.58 9.32
C GLY A 79 -4.10 10.08 9.11
N THR A 80 -3.47 10.64 8.08
CA THR A 80 -3.49 12.07 7.72
C THR A 80 -3.54 12.20 6.19
N SER A 81 -3.91 13.39 5.70
CA SER A 81 -3.80 13.70 4.27
C SER A 81 -2.34 13.76 3.84
N ILE A 82 -2.06 13.35 2.60
CA ILE A 82 -0.71 13.41 2.02
C ILE A 82 -0.28 14.87 1.87
N GLY A 83 1.01 15.15 2.09
CA GLY A 83 1.63 16.44 1.79
C GLY A 83 1.61 17.46 2.92
N VAL A 84 1.00 17.16 4.07
CA VAL A 84 0.97 18.06 5.22
C VAL A 84 1.69 17.45 6.42
N LYS A 85 2.74 18.13 6.89
CA LYS A 85 3.50 17.73 8.08
C LYS A 85 2.86 18.31 9.35
N GLY A 86 2.95 17.59 10.47
CA GLY A 86 2.53 18.07 11.79
C GLY A 86 1.03 18.02 12.06
N GLN A 87 0.26 17.28 11.27
CA GLN A 87 -1.15 17.05 11.54
C GLN A 87 -1.35 16.02 12.65
N SER A 88 -2.39 16.23 13.45
CA SER A 88 -2.90 15.18 14.35
C SER A 88 -3.57 14.07 13.55
N LEU A 89 -3.64 12.88 14.15
CA LEU A 89 -4.35 11.75 13.58
C LEU A 89 -5.81 12.13 13.28
N SER A 90 -6.30 11.78 12.09
CA SER A 90 -7.70 12.00 11.73
C SER A 90 -8.64 11.15 12.59
N ASP A 91 -9.79 11.70 12.96
CA ASP A 91 -10.86 10.97 13.63
C ASP A 91 -11.37 9.77 12.81
N GLN A 92 -11.10 9.75 11.50
CA GLN A 92 -11.44 8.63 10.60
C GLN A 92 -10.43 7.47 10.66
N ALA A 93 -9.23 7.67 11.21
CA ALA A 93 -8.17 6.68 11.16
C ALA A 93 -8.53 5.40 11.94
N CYS A 94 -8.98 5.54 13.19
CA CYS A 94 -9.34 4.41 14.04
C CYS A 94 -10.58 3.63 13.53
N PRO A 95 -11.69 4.28 13.13
CA PRO A 95 -12.81 3.59 12.50
C PRO A 95 -12.41 2.73 11.30
N ARG A 96 -11.53 3.24 10.43
CA ARG A 96 -11.08 2.51 9.24
C ARG A 96 -10.24 1.26 9.57
N LEU A 97 -9.51 1.25 10.69
CA LEU A 97 -8.81 0.05 11.18
C LEU A 97 -9.79 -1.07 11.55
N ILE A 98 -10.95 -0.72 12.11
CA ILE A 98 -11.99 -1.69 12.46
C ILE A 98 -12.60 -2.26 11.18
N GLU A 99 -12.88 -1.39 10.20
CA GLU A 99 -13.46 -1.77 8.90
C GLU A 99 -12.53 -2.73 8.14
N VAL A 100 -11.25 -2.40 7.99
CA VAL A 100 -10.32 -3.27 7.24
C VAL A 100 -10.14 -4.62 7.93
N ARG A 101 -10.10 -4.63 9.27
CA ARG A 101 -10.01 -5.87 10.04
C ARG A 101 -11.22 -6.79 9.81
N ALA A 102 -12.40 -6.25 9.51
CA ALA A 102 -13.57 -7.04 9.19
C ALA A 102 -13.48 -7.71 7.81
N LEU A 103 -12.72 -7.10 6.87
CA LEU A 103 -12.48 -7.65 5.53
C LEU A 103 -11.38 -8.71 5.49
N MET A 104 -10.45 -8.69 6.45
CA MET A 104 -9.32 -9.63 6.55
C MET A 104 -9.67 -10.95 7.28
N ARG A 105 -10.94 -11.18 7.63
CA ARG A 105 -11.42 -12.40 8.31
C ARG A 105 -11.90 -13.43 7.32
#